data_AF-A0A9E5FNE5-F1
#
_entry.id   AF-A0A9E5FNE5-F1
#
_cell.length_a   1.000
_cell.length_b   1.000
_cell.length_c   1.000
_cell.angle_alpha   90.00
_cell.angle_beta   90.00
_cell.angle_gamma   90.00
#
_symmetry.space_group_name_H-M   'P 1'
#
loop_
_entity.id
_entity.type
_entity.pdbx_description
1 polymer ?
#
loop_
_entity_poly.entity_id
_entity_poly.type
_entity_poly.pdbx_seq_one_letter_code
_entity_poly.pdbx_strand_id
1 'polypeptide(L)'
;MINLIQSPLNKAQYYPEAHTKKQIVLHHTVSGPRATSVINSWGYTPVRVATAFVIDGEGTIYQCFSSAHWAHHLGTHNPNNTQLNQQSVGIEICNWGALVEKGGKFYSTFNIEVPKEEVIDYGMQWRGHRYFQKYKDEQLESLKILLEYLCERYKIPNTYQPDMWKLNSQALNGTPGIWTHVSFRADKSDCHPQLSLINLLKSLSEVS
;
A
#
# COMPACT_ATOMS: atom_id res chain seq x y z
N MET A 1 14.57 -14.51 7.41
CA MET A 1 14.72 -14.53 5.94
C MET A 1 13.35 -14.21 5.36
N ILE A 2 13.21 -13.20 4.50
CA ILE A 2 11.92 -12.92 3.86
C ILE A 2 11.57 -14.09 2.93
N ASN A 3 10.40 -14.68 3.12
CA ASN A 3 9.81 -15.59 2.15
C ASN A 3 8.96 -14.76 1.18
N LEU A 4 9.41 -14.63 -0.07
CA LEU A 4 8.68 -13.93 -1.12
C LEU A 4 8.70 -14.72 -2.42
N ILE A 5 7.66 -14.53 -3.23
CA ILE A 5 7.53 -15.11 -4.57
C ILE A 5 7.90 -14.05 -5.60
N GLN A 6 8.78 -14.38 -6.55
CA GLN A 6 9.05 -13.53 -7.70
C GLN A 6 7.89 -13.64 -8.70
N SER A 7 7.25 -12.52 -9.01
CA SER A 7 6.23 -12.41 -10.07
C SER A 7 6.57 -11.22 -10.96
N PRO A 8 7.65 -11.34 -11.75
CA PRO A 8 8.24 -10.21 -12.44
C PRO A 8 7.29 -9.66 -13.51
N LEU A 9 7.08 -8.35 -13.49
CA LEU A 9 6.40 -7.65 -14.57
C LEU A 9 7.25 -7.64 -15.84
N ASN A 10 6.59 -7.48 -16.98
CA ASN A 10 7.27 -7.13 -18.22
C ASN A 10 8.07 -5.82 -18.02
N LYS A 11 9.30 -5.76 -18.52
CA LYS A 11 10.16 -4.56 -18.42
C LYS A 11 9.54 -3.30 -19.02
N ALA A 12 8.54 -3.43 -19.89
CA ALA A 12 7.78 -2.30 -20.42
C ALA A 12 6.78 -1.69 -19.42
N GLN A 13 6.52 -2.35 -18.28
CA GLN A 13 5.55 -1.96 -17.25
C GLN A 13 6.15 -1.25 -16.03
N TYR A 14 7.47 -1.09 -16.00
CA TYR A 14 8.19 -0.31 -14.99
C TYR A 14 9.45 0.30 -15.62
N TYR A 15 10.19 1.10 -14.87
CA TYR A 15 11.43 1.72 -15.31
C TYR A 15 12.60 1.02 -14.61
N PRO A 16 13.45 0.25 -15.32
CA PRO A 16 14.54 -0.54 -14.75
C PRO A 16 15.78 0.30 -14.42
N GLU A 17 15.57 1.48 -13.86
CA GLU A 17 16.60 2.44 -13.45
C GLU A 17 16.71 2.42 -11.93
N ALA A 18 17.92 2.24 -11.40
CA ALA A 18 18.13 2.23 -9.96
C ALA A 18 18.10 3.66 -9.39
N HIS A 19 17.32 3.87 -8.34
CA HIS A 19 17.28 5.13 -7.59
C HIS A 19 17.46 4.89 -6.10
N THR A 20 18.07 5.87 -5.42
CA THR A 20 18.07 5.90 -3.95
C THR A 20 16.64 6.03 -3.44
N LYS A 21 16.25 5.12 -2.55
CA LYS A 21 14.92 5.11 -1.94
C LYS A 21 14.94 5.84 -0.61
N LYS A 22 14.00 6.76 -0.43
CA LYS A 22 13.79 7.55 0.79
C LYS A 22 12.49 7.19 1.48
N GLN A 23 11.48 6.78 0.72
CA GLN A 23 10.13 6.55 1.24
C GLN A 23 9.65 5.13 0.97
N ILE A 24 8.84 4.59 1.88
CA ILE A 24 8.00 3.43 1.62
C ILE A 24 6.55 3.91 1.66
N VAL A 25 5.75 3.56 0.66
CA VAL A 25 4.35 4.02 0.57
C VAL A 25 3.42 2.82 0.53
N LEU A 26 2.53 2.79 1.52
CA LEU A 26 1.53 1.75 1.68
C LEU A 26 0.27 2.08 0.90
N HIS A 27 -0.19 1.08 0.17
CA HIS A 27 -1.41 1.08 -0.61
C HIS A 27 -2.28 -0.13 -0.21
N HIS A 28 -3.56 -0.03 -0.53
CA HIS A 28 -4.40 -1.19 -0.72
C HIS A 28 -5.00 -1.18 -2.11
N THR A 29 -5.33 -2.36 -2.62
CA THR A 29 -5.55 -2.52 -4.06
C THR A 29 -6.93 -2.08 -4.54
N VAL A 30 -7.90 -1.93 -3.63
CA VAL A 30 -9.34 -1.81 -3.93
C VAL A 30 -9.77 -2.95 -4.86
N SER A 31 -9.34 -4.17 -4.55
CA SER A 31 -9.57 -5.35 -5.39
C SER A 31 -9.65 -6.63 -4.56
N GLY A 32 -9.88 -7.75 -5.24
CA GLY A 32 -9.92 -9.06 -4.60
C GLY A 32 -8.58 -9.52 -4.01
N PRO A 33 -8.60 -10.63 -3.26
CA PRO A 33 -7.50 -11.07 -2.41
C PRO A 33 -6.30 -11.65 -3.16
N ARG A 34 -6.34 -11.74 -4.51
CA ARG A 34 -5.33 -12.47 -5.30
C ARG A 34 -4.30 -11.51 -5.90
N ALA A 35 -3.10 -11.50 -5.35
CA ALA A 35 -1.96 -10.70 -5.80
C ALA A 35 -1.65 -10.91 -7.28
N THR A 36 -1.69 -12.15 -7.77
CA THR A 36 -1.46 -12.44 -9.21
C THR A 36 -2.50 -11.77 -10.11
N SER A 37 -3.74 -11.59 -9.65
CA SER A 37 -4.76 -10.87 -10.42
C SER A 37 -4.47 -9.37 -10.48
N VAL A 38 -4.01 -8.78 -9.36
CA VAL A 38 -3.56 -7.39 -9.28
C VAL A 38 -2.37 -7.16 -10.23
N ILE A 39 -1.34 -7.99 -10.12
CA ILE A 39 -0.11 -7.91 -10.92
C ILE A 39 -0.41 -8.04 -12.42
N ASN A 40 -1.26 -9.00 -12.80
CA ASN A 40 -1.66 -9.18 -14.19
C ASN A 40 -2.41 -7.97 -14.75
N SER A 41 -3.21 -7.28 -13.93
CA SER A 41 -4.00 -6.14 -14.37
C SER A 41 -3.14 -4.94 -14.82
N TRP A 42 -1.97 -4.75 -14.21
CA TRP A 42 -1.03 -3.71 -14.63
C TRP A 42 -0.50 -3.94 -16.05
N GLY A 43 -0.48 -5.19 -16.51
CA GLY A 43 -0.11 -5.55 -17.88
C GLY A 43 -1.14 -5.18 -18.96
N TYR A 44 -2.37 -4.78 -18.60
CA TYR A 44 -3.44 -4.49 -19.56
C TYR A 44 -3.29 -3.13 -20.26
N THR A 45 -2.47 -2.24 -19.72
CA THR A 45 -2.25 -0.90 -20.29
C THR A 45 -0.75 -0.57 -20.30
N PRO A 46 -0.28 0.37 -21.13
CA PRO A 46 1.15 0.71 -21.19
C PRO A 46 1.58 1.78 -20.19
N VAL A 47 0.72 2.21 -19.26
CA VAL A 47 0.92 3.42 -18.44
C VAL A 47 1.94 3.27 -17.31
N ARG A 48 2.56 2.09 -17.16
CA ARG A 48 3.59 1.77 -16.14
C ARG A 48 3.17 2.13 -14.71
N VAL A 49 1.91 1.82 -14.38
CA VAL A 49 1.39 1.92 -13.01
C VAL A 49 1.55 0.58 -12.33
N ALA A 50 2.33 0.53 -11.25
CA ALA A 50 2.60 -0.68 -10.49
C ALA A 50 3.31 -0.33 -9.16
N THR A 51 3.30 -1.27 -8.22
CA THR A 51 4.13 -1.23 -7.02
C THR A 51 5.19 -2.34 -7.03
N ALA A 52 6.26 -2.18 -6.24
CA ALA A 52 7.35 -3.16 -6.22
C ALA A 52 6.91 -4.47 -5.55
N PHE A 53 5.97 -4.40 -4.60
CA PHE A 53 5.47 -5.53 -3.84
C PHE A 53 3.95 -5.54 -3.75
N VAL A 54 3.38 -6.74 -3.78
CA VAL A 54 1.96 -6.99 -3.46
C VAL A 54 1.89 -8.05 -2.37
N ILE A 55 1.15 -7.80 -1.31
CA ILE A 55 0.84 -8.75 -0.25
C ILE A 55 -0.54 -9.34 -0.55
N ASP A 56 -0.59 -10.64 -0.76
CA ASP A 56 -1.82 -11.40 -1.05
C ASP A 56 -2.79 -11.40 0.15
N GLY A 57 -4.02 -11.86 -0.06
CA GLY A 57 -5.01 -12.02 1.01
C GLY A 57 -4.52 -12.91 2.15
N GLU A 58 -3.72 -13.93 1.82
CA GLU A 58 -3.14 -14.87 2.79
C GLU A 58 -1.71 -14.50 3.23
N GLY A 59 -1.32 -13.24 3.06
CA GLY A 59 -0.04 -12.70 3.53
C GLY A 59 1.16 -13.00 2.64
N THR A 60 1.05 -13.84 1.61
CA THR A 60 2.19 -14.12 0.73
C THR A 60 2.69 -12.85 0.04
N ILE A 61 3.99 -12.56 0.18
CA ILE A 61 4.64 -11.40 -0.46
C ILE A 61 5.03 -11.76 -1.88
N TYR A 62 4.59 -10.97 -2.86
CA TYR A 62 5.00 -11.04 -4.25
C TYR A 62 5.88 -9.85 -4.61
N GLN A 63 7.04 -10.11 -5.21
CA GLN A 63 7.90 -9.07 -5.76
C GLN A 63 7.70 -8.94 -7.27
N CYS A 64 7.31 -7.74 -7.71
CA CYS A 64 6.93 -7.44 -9.09
C CYS A 64 8.11 -6.92 -9.92
N PHE A 65 9.05 -6.23 -9.27
CA PHE A 65 10.33 -5.79 -9.82
C PHE A 65 11.29 -5.47 -8.66
N SER A 66 12.57 -5.26 -8.97
CA SER A 66 13.55 -4.85 -7.96
C SER A 66 13.10 -3.56 -7.25
N SER A 67 13.13 -3.53 -5.92
CA SER A 67 12.76 -2.32 -5.16
C SER A 67 13.74 -1.16 -5.34
N ALA A 68 14.84 -1.33 -6.09
CA ALA A 68 15.69 -0.22 -6.54
C ALA A 68 15.11 0.49 -7.77
N HIS A 69 14.29 -0.19 -8.56
CA HIS A 69 13.60 0.33 -9.75
C HIS A 69 12.33 1.09 -9.37
N TRP A 70 11.60 1.63 -10.35
CA TRP A 70 10.40 2.42 -10.08
C TRP A 70 9.31 2.25 -11.13
N ALA A 71 8.07 2.55 -10.73
CA ALA A 71 6.88 2.66 -11.56
C ALA A 71 6.01 3.79 -10.97
N HIS A 72 5.00 4.24 -11.70
CA HIS A 72 4.07 5.23 -11.15
C HIS A 72 3.10 4.55 -10.16
N HIS A 73 2.95 5.08 -8.95
CA HIS A 73 1.99 4.56 -7.96
C HIS A 73 1.33 5.66 -7.11
N LEU A 74 1.86 6.89 -7.10
CA LEU A 74 1.31 7.99 -6.28
C LEU A 74 0.26 8.84 -6.98
N GLY A 75 0.35 8.97 -8.31
CA GLY A 75 -0.57 9.78 -9.12
C GLY A 75 -0.73 11.23 -8.65
N THR A 76 0.28 11.85 -8.04
CA THR A 76 0.17 13.24 -7.56
C THR A 76 0.14 14.22 -8.73
N HIS A 77 -0.53 15.36 -8.53
CA HIS A 77 -0.58 16.45 -9.52
C HIS A 77 0.55 17.48 -9.33
N ASN A 78 1.51 17.20 -8.44
CA ASN A 78 2.61 18.11 -8.15
C ASN A 78 3.73 17.98 -9.19
N PRO A 79 4.49 19.06 -9.47
CA PRO A 79 5.61 19.02 -10.42
C PRO A 79 6.68 17.96 -10.09
N ASN A 80 6.84 17.59 -8.82
CA ASN A 80 7.81 16.59 -8.36
C ASN A 80 7.27 15.15 -8.36
N ASN A 81 6.10 14.88 -8.96
CA ASN A 81 5.48 13.54 -8.95
C ASN A 81 6.45 12.43 -9.41
N THR A 82 7.16 12.63 -10.52
CA THR A 82 8.13 11.64 -11.03
C THR A 82 9.25 11.36 -10.03
N GLN A 83 9.82 12.42 -9.43
CA GLN A 83 10.86 12.28 -8.41
C GLN A 83 10.36 11.51 -7.19
N LEU A 84 9.13 11.77 -6.73
CA LEU A 84 8.53 11.03 -5.62
C LEU A 84 8.42 9.55 -5.92
N ASN A 85 7.86 9.17 -7.08
CA ASN A 85 7.76 7.77 -7.49
C ASN A 85 9.15 7.10 -7.65
N GLN A 86 10.15 7.82 -8.15
CA GLN A 86 11.53 7.33 -8.27
C GLN A 86 12.17 7.04 -6.91
N GLN A 87 11.89 7.87 -5.88
CA GLN A 87 12.49 7.74 -4.56
C GLN A 87 11.63 6.96 -3.55
N SER A 88 10.48 6.42 -3.96
CA SER A 88 9.65 5.58 -3.11
C SER A 88 9.66 4.10 -3.53
N VAL A 89 9.37 3.24 -2.55
CA VAL A 89 8.98 1.84 -2.75
C VAL A 89 7.49 1.73 -2.44
N GLY A 90 6.67 1.45 -3.45
CA GLY A 90 5.25 1.14 -3.25
C GLY A 90 5.06 -0.30 -2.79
N ILE A 91 4.13 -0.50 -1.85
CA ILE A 91 3.65 -1.81 -1.40
C ILE A 91 2.12 -1.79 -1.46
N GLU A 92 1.53 -2.75 -2.18
CA GLU A 92 0.09 -2.98 -2.22
C GLU A 92 -0.31 -4.10 -1.27
N ILE A 93 -1.42 -3.93 -0.56
CA ILE A 93 -2.04 -4.98 0.26
C ILE A 93 -3.39 -5.34 -0.39
N CYS A 94 -3.57 -6.60 -0.78
CA CYS A 94 -4.82 -7.02 -1.42
C CYS A 94 -5.99 -6.83 -0.45
N ASN A 95 -6.91 -5.95 -0.81
CA ASN A 95 -8.06 -5.59 0.02
C ASN A 95 -9.11 -4.86 -0.84
N TRP A 96 -10.39 -5.13 -0.59
CA TRP A 96 -11.52 -4.53 -1.29
C TRP A 96 -11.70 -3.04 -0.99
N GLY A 97 -11.05 -2.51 0.04
CA GLY A 97 -11.11 -1.12 0.46
C GLY A 97 -12.46 -0.77 1.08
N ALA A 98 -12.99 0.38 0.69
CA ALA A 98 -14.27 0.88 1.17
C ALA A 98 -15.44 0.00 0.73
N LEU A 99 -16.40 -0.19 1.62
CA LEU A 99 -17.58 -1.02 1.42
C LEU A 99 -18.87 -0.21 1.58
N VAL A 100 -19.91 -0.63 0.87
CA VAL A 100 -21.26 -0.09 0.98
C VAL A 100 -22.15 -1.12 1.65
N GLU A 101 -22.84 -0.70 2.72
CA GLU A 101 -23.85 -1.52 3.38
C GLU A 101 -25.18 -1.46 2.63
N LYS A 102 -25.80 -2.61 2.39
CA LYS A 102 -27.11 -2.76 1.76
C LYS A 102 -27.86 -3.94 2.42
N GLY A 103 -28.86 -3.65 3.25
CA GLY A 103 -29.74 -4.69 3.80
C GLY A 103 -29.04 -5.68 4.74
N GLY A 104 -28.11 -5.21 5.56
CA GLY A 104 -27.31 -5.99 6.51
C GLY A 104 -26.05 -6.63 5.91
N LYS A 105 -25.79 -6.42 4.63
CA LYS A 105 -24.66 -7.00 3.88
C LYS A 105 -23.73 -5.91 3.36
N PHE A 106 -22.47 -6.26 3.12
CA PHE A 106 -21.42 -5.31 2.74
C PHE A 106 -20.87 -5.64 1.36
N TYR A 107 -20.72 -4.63 0.51
CA TYR A 107 -20.32 -4.80 -0.88
C TYR A 107 -19.14 -3.92 -1.24
N SER A 108 -18.18 -4.47 -1.99
CA SER A 108 -17.08 -3.71 -2.59
C SER A 108 -17.58 -2.80 -3.73
N THR A 109 -16.69 -1.95 -4.25
CA THR A 109 -16.98 -1.12 -5.45
C THR A 109 -17.38 -1.95 -6.67
N PHE A 110 -16.97 -3.22 -6.74
CA PHE A 110 -17.33 -4.17 -7.80
C PHE A 110 -18.56 -5.02 -7.46
N ASN A 111 -19.34 -4.63 -6.44
CA ASN A 111 -20.54 -5.32 -5.98
C ASN A 111 -20.29 -6.78 -5.56
N ILE A 112 -19.08 -7.07 -5.06
CA ILE A 112 -18.73 -8.34 -4.44
C ILE A 112 -19.08 -8.27 -2.95
N GLU A 113 -19.84 -9.24 -2.46
CA GLU A 113 -20.20 -9.34 -1.04
C GLU A 113 -18.95 -9.69 -0.21
N VAL A 114 -18.70 -8.91 0.86
CA VAL A 114 -17.63 -9.14 1.83
C VAL A 114 -18.26 -9.66 3.13
N PRO A 115 -17.78 -10.79 3.69
CA PRO A 115 -18.31 -11.33 4.94
C PRO A 115 -18.21 -10.33 6.08
N LYS A 116 -19.25 -10.24 6.92
CA LYS A 116 -19.36 -9.23 7.99
C LYS A 116 -18.19 -9.28 8.98
N GLU A 117 -17.67 -10.46 9.25
CA GLU A 117 -16.50 -10.71 10.09
C GLU A 117 -15.21 -10.09 9.53
N GLU A 118 -15.13 -9.88 8.23
CA GLU A 118 -14.03 -9.19 7.55
C GLU A 118 -14.27 -7.67 7.45
N VAL A 119 -15.36 -7.12 8.00
CA VAL A 119 -15.69 -5.69 7.89
C VAL A 119 -15.36 -4.93 9.16
N ILE A 120 -14.67 -3.80 9.01
CA ILE A 120 -14.57 -2.78 10.06
C ILE A 120 -15.67 -1.74 9.87
N ASP A 121 -16.45 -1.49 10.92
CA ASP A 121 -17.32 -0.32 11.02
C ASP A 121 -16.59 0.72 11.87
N TYR A 122 -16.19 1.83 11.25
CA TYR A 122 -15.53 2.92 11.98
C TYR A 122 -16.49 3.73 12.87
N GLY A 123 -17.81 3.52 12.77
CA GLY A 123 -18.84 4.32 13.45
C GLY A 123 -19.02 5.73 12.87
N MET A 124 -18.07 6.19 12.06
CA MET A 124 -18.07 7.48 11.37
C MET A 124 -17.43 7.37 9.99
N GLN A 125 -17.61 8.40 9.17
CA GLN A 125 -16.95 8.45 7.87
C GLN A 125 -15.45 8.74 8.02
N TRP A 126 -14.65 7.92 7.37
CA TRP A 126 -13.26 8.18 7.05
C TRP A 126 -13.12 8.29 5.53
N ARG A 127 -12.63 9.44 5.04
CA ARG A 127 -12.50 9.72 3.60
C ARG A 127 -13.79 9.44 2.79
N GLY A 128 -14.95 9.76 3.37
CA GLY A 128 -16.27 9.55 2.72
C GLY A 128 -16.88 8.16 2.89
N HIS A 129 -16.21 7.24 3.59
CA HIS A 129 -16.65 5.86 3.75
C HIS A 129 -16.68 5.45 5.22
N ARG A 130 -17.69 4.68 5.63
CA ARG A 130 -17.83 4.19 7.03
C ARG A 130 -17.31 2.77 7.21
N TYR A 131 -17.50 1.93 6.21
CA TYR A 131 -17.18 0.51 6.25
C TYR A 131 -15.99 0.20 5.34
N PHE A 132 -15.08 -0.66 5.79
CA PHE A 132 -13.94 -1.13 5.03
C PHE A 132 -13.74 -2.63 5.24
N GLN A 133 -13.09 -3.32 4.30
CA GLN A 133 -12.57 -4.65 4.58
C GLN A 133 -11.33 -4.52 5.49
N LYS A 134 -11.24 -5.35 6.53
CA LYS A 134 -10.09 -5.40 7.44
C LYS A 134 -8.82 -5.85 6.71
N TYR A 135 -7.68 -5.32 7.11
CA TYR A 135 -6.38 -5.97 6.90
C TYR A 135 -6.27 -7.16 7.87
N LYS A 136 -5.96 -8.35 7.33
CA LYS A 136 -5.81 -9.59 8.12
C LYS A 136 -4.46 -9.63 8.84
N ASP A 137 -4.38 -10.39 9.92
CA ASP A 137 -3.17 -10.45 10.74
C ASP A 137 -1.98 -11.04 9.97
N GLU A 138 -2.20 -12.03 9.10
CA GLU A 138 -1.17 -12.64 8.26
C GLU A 138 -0.61 -11.65 7.22
N GLN A 139 -1.46 -10.74 6.71
CA GLN A 139 -1.03 -9.66 5.83
C GLN A 139 -0.18 -8.65 6.58
N LEU A 140 -0.59 -8.30 7.81
CA LEU A 140 0.14 -7.35 8.65
C LEU A 140 1.48 -7.92 9.11
N GLU A 141 1.56 -9.20 9.49
CA GLU A 141 2.83 -9.84 9.84
C GLU A 141 3.81 -9.80 8.66
N SER A 142 3.33 -10.13 7.46
CA SER A 142 4.14 -10.08 6.24
C SER A 142 4.56 -8.66 5.88
N LEU A 143 3.68 -7.68 6.09
CA LEU A 143 4.00 -6.27 5.94
C LEU A 143 5.10 -5.83 6.90
N LYS A 144 5.04 -6.25 8.18
CA LYS A 144 6.04 -5.91 9.19
C LYS A 144 7.43 -6.36 8.75
N ILE A 145 7.56 -7.65 8.40
CA ILE A 145 8.83 -8.24 7.93
C ILE A 145 9.36 -7.48 6.71
N LEU A 146 8.48 -7.16 5.74
CA LEU A 146 8.87 -6.43 4.55
C LEU A 146 9.31 -4.99 4.86
N LEU A 147 8.61 -4.29 5.76
CA LEU A 147 8.96 -2.94 6.19
C LEU A 147 10.31 -2.90 6.90
N GLU A 148 10.56 -3.81 7.84
CA GLU A 148 11.85 -3.91 8.55
C GLU A 148 13.01 -4.08 7.57
N TYR A 149 12.88 -5.02 6.62
CA TYR A 149 13.89 -5.24 5.59
C TYR A 149 14.12 -4.02 4.70
N LEU A 150 13.06 -3.36 4.22
CA LEU A 150 13.21 -2.20 3.35
C LEU A 150 13.80 -1.00 4.09
N CYS A 151 13.42 -0.80 5.36
CA CYS A 151 14.01 0.21 6.23
C CYS A 151 15.50 -0.05 6.44
N GLU A 152 15.90 -1.27 6.78
CA GLU A 152 17.30 -1.64 6.96
C GLU A 152 18.11 -1.50 5.66
N ARG A 153 17.57 -1.99 4.54
CA ARG A 153 18.23 -1.98 3.23
C ARG A 153 18.49 -0.58 2.71
N TYR A 154 17.51 0.31 2.81
CA TYR A 154 17.57 1.66 2.25
C TYR A 154 17.87 2.74 3.30
N LYS A 155 18.08 2.35 4.56
CA LYS A 155 18.27 3.28 5.69
C LYS A 155 17.13 4.29 5.81
N ILE A 156 15.90 3.82 5.56
CA ILE A 156 14.68 4.61 5.69
C ILE A 156 14.24 4.58 7.18
N PRO A 157 13.97 5.73 7.82
CA PRO A 157 13.48 5.76 9.19
C PRO A 157 12.15 5.02 9.31
N ASN A 158 12.05 4.15 10.32
CA ASN A 158 10.86 3.36 10.62
C ASN A 158 9.98 4.00 11.71
N THR A 159 10.27 5.25 12.10
CA THR A 159 9.49 6.01 13.08
C THR A 159 8.06 6.22 12.60
N TYR A 160 7.09 5.87 13.44
CA TYR A 160 5.68 6.10 13.15
C TYR A 160 5.38 7.60 12.95
N GLN A 161 4.61 7.92 11.91
CA GLN A 161 4.19 9.27 11.54
C GLN A 161 2.70 9.44 11.86
N PRO A 162 2.30 10.08 12.99
CA PRO A 162 0.90 10.22 13.37
C PRO A 162 0.02 10.90 12.32
N ASP A 163 0.64 11.79 11.53
CA ASP A 163 -0.02 12.60 10.52
C ASP A 163 -0.01 11.98 9.10
N MET A 164 0.35 10.70 8.95
CA MET A 164 0.34 10.00 7.65
C MET A 164 -1.08 9.77 7.07
N TRP A 165 -2.13 9.88 7.90
CA TRP A 165 -3.51 9.59 7.51
C TRP A 165 -4.26 10.76 6.82
N LYS A 166 -3.58 11.90 6.65
CA LYS A 166 -4.05 13.12 5.97
C LYS A 166 -3.04 13.57 4.93
N LEU A 167 -3.43 14.47 4.01
CA LEU A 167 -2.49 15.10 3.09
C LEU A 167 -1.32 15.70 3.88
N ASN A 168 -0.09 15.33 3.54
CA ASN A 168 1.07 15.59 4.37
C ASN A 168 2.20 16.25 3.55
N SER A 169 2.61 17.46 3.96
CA SER A 169 3.65 18.21 3.26
C SER A 169 5.02 17.54 3.33
N GLN A 170 5.34 16.80 4.40
CA GLN A 170 6.60 16.07 4.50
C GLN A 170 6.63 14.91 3.50
N ALA A 171 5.53 14.16 3.39
CA ALA A 171 5.39 13.12 2.37
C ALA A 171 5.56 13.69 0.95
N LEU A 172 4.85 14.78 0.63
CA LEU A 172 4.89 15.46 -0.67
C LEU A 172 6.25 16.11 -1.01
N ASN A 173 7.06 16.43 0.00
CA ASN A 173 8.42 16.96 -0.17
C ASN A 173 9.49 15.86 -0.20
N GLY A 174 9.12 14.58 -0.13
CA GLY A 174 10.06 13.47 -0.19
C GLY A 174 10.83 13.20 1.11
N THR A 175 10.30 13.66 2.26
CA THR A 175 10.91 13.37 3.57
C THR A 175 10.99 11.86 3.79
N PRO A 176 12.17 11.32 4.18
CA PRO A 176 12.33 9.89 4.41
C PRO A 176 11.38 9.35 5.47
N GLY A 177 10.81 8.18 5.23
CA GLY A 177 9.92 7.50 6.17
C GLY A 177 8.86 6.63 5.50
N ILE A 178 7.98 6.07 6.33
CA ILE A 178 6.84 5.26 5.89
C ILE A 178 5.60 6.14 5.82
N TRP A 179 4.92 6.12 4.68
CA TRP A 179 3.72 6.91 4.39
C TRP A 179 2.61 6.03 3.81
N THR A 180 1.40 6.56 3.69
CA THR A 180 0.29 5.91 2.98
C THR A 180 -0.11 6.73 1.75
N HIS A 181 -0.85 6.17 0.80
CA HIS A 181 -1.28 6.91 -0.39
C HIS A 181 -2.10 8.17 -0.03
N VAL A 182 -2.91 8.09 1.03
CA VAL A 182 -3.67 9.23 1.56
C VAL A 182 -2.80 10.40 2.08
N SER A 183 -1.50 10.18 2.31
CA SER A 183 -0.51 11.25 2.57
C SER A 183 -0.26 12.12 1.34
N PHE A 184 -0.49 11.60 0.14
CA PHE A 184 -0.16 12.25 -1.14
C PHE A 184 -1.39 12.76 -1.90
N ARG A 185 -2.57 12.19 -1.64
CA ARG A 185 -3.80 12.44 -2.40
C ARG A 185 -5.00 12.64 -1.45
N ALA A 186 -5.74 13.73 -1.65
CA ALA A 186 -6.93 14.05 -0.84
C ALA A 186 -8.15 13.18 -1.19
N ASP A 187 -8.27 12.79 -2.46
CA ASP A 187 -9.34 11.98 -3.03
C ASP A 187 -9.17 10.47 -2.81
N LYS A 188 -8.04 10.04 -2.24
CA LYS A 188 -7.76 8.63 -1.96
C LYS A 188 -8.20 8.21 -0.57
N SER A 189 -8.39 6.91 -0.41
CA SER A 189 -8.80 6.24 0.82
C SER A 189 -7.93 5.01 1.13
N ASP A 190 -6.73 4.91 0.56
CA ASP A 190 -5.80 3.81 0.79
C ASP A 190 -4.49 4.27 1.46
N CYS A 191 -3.97 3.62 2.48
CA CYS A 191 -4.63 2.69 3.40
C CYS A 191 -5.58 3.41 4.37
N HIS A 192 -6.56 2.67 4.91
CA HIS A 192 -7.40 3.14 6.02
C HIS A 192 -6.73 2.90 7.38
N PRO A 193 -7.00 3.75 8.40
CA PRO A 193 -6.30 3.73 9.70
C PRO A 193 -6.86 2.62 10.62
N GLN A 194 -6.76 1.36 10.20
CA GLN A 194 -7.12 0.24 11.06
C GLN A 194 -6.17 0.20 12.27
N LEU A 195 -6.72 0.00 13.47
CA LEU A 195 -5.94 0.05 14.71
C LEU A 195 -4.76 -0.93 14.72
N SER A 196 -4.93 -2.15 14.20
CA SER A 196 -3.84 -3.13 14.13
C SER A 196 -2.71 -2.70 13.18
N LEU A 197 -3.02 -2.03 12.05
CA LEU A 197 -2.00 -1.44 11.17
C LEU A 197 -1.25 -0.30 11.87
N ILE A 198 -1.95 0.57 12.60
CA ILE A 198 -1.32 1.64 13.39
C ILE A 198 -0.39 1.05 14.45
N ASN A 199 -0.84 0.03 15.19
CA ASN A 199 -0.05 -0.61 16.23
C ASN A 199 1.20 -1.27 15.65
N LEU A 200 1.08 -1.95 14.50
CA LEU A 200 2.24 -2.48 13.78
C LEU A 200 3.25 -1.38 13.47
N LEU A 201 2.81 -0.27 12.86
CA LEU A 201 3.70 0.82 12.47
C LEU A 201 4.41 1.46 13.66
N LYS A 202 3.73 1.59 14.80
CA LYS A 202 4.35 2.04 16.07
C LYS A 202 5.39 1.06 16.60
N SER A 203 5.12 -0.25 16.48
CA SER A 203 6.03 -1.29 16.98
C SER A 203 7.37 -1.34 16.24
N LEU A 204 7.45 -0.82 14.99
CA LEU A 204 8.70 -0.82 14.22
C LEU A 204 9.81 0.00 14.90
N SER A 205 9.47 1.12 15.56
CA SER A 205 10.41 1.97 16.27
C SER A 205 10.78 1.48 17.67
N GLU A 206 10.11 0.44 18.18
CA GLU A 206 10.41 -0.14 19.50
C GLU A 206 11.54 -1.18 19.45
N VAL A 207 11.95 -1.58 18.24
CA VAL A 207 12.92 -2.67 17.99
C VAL A 207 14.28 -2.12 17.51
N SER A 208 14.46 -0.79 17.45
CA SER A 208 15.69 -0.12 16.99
C SER A 208 16.62 0.31 18.12
#